data_AF-A0A212IMW6-F1
#
_entry.id   AF-A0A212IMW6-F1
#
_cell.length_a   1.000
_cell.length_b   1.000
_cell.length_c   1.000
_cell.angle_alpha   90.00
_cell.angle_beta   90.00
_cell.angle_gamma   90.00
#
_symmetry.space_group_name_H-M   'P 1'
#
loop_
_entity.id
_entity.type
_entity.pdbx_description
1 polymer ?
#
loop_
_entity_poly.entity_id
_entity_poly.type
_entity_poly.pdbx_seq_one_letter_code
_entity_poly.pdbx_strand_id
1 'polypeptide(L)'
;MPYKSMENLYSTYCDSLILKVTRIEREIERLKNLLIVNAERHKETDGCIINLWHGVTESEITKDNIYAIKRKESLLLSVLYSLDAEKSELVASQHEQEDKKSHLLQLRANYERKKRKWSLCQQKFKRLRSVKRISQEEYSIEECISWKI
;
A
#
# COMPACT_ATOMS: atom_id res chain seq x y z
N MET A 1 -8.71 -29.24 18.33
CA MET A 1 -8.72 -28.15 19.34
C MET A 1 -8.71 -26.80 18.64
N PRO A 2 -9.62 -25.87 18.98
CA PRO A 2 -9.87 -24.66 18.16
C PRO A 2 -8.73 -23.62 18.21
N TYR A 3 -7.95 -23.55 19.29
CA TYR A 3 -6.97 -22.47 19.49
C TYR A 3 -5.86 -22.42 18.43
N LYS A 4 -5.30 -23.58 18.05
CA LYS A 4 -4.24 -23.64 17.02
C LYS A 4 -4.81 -23.36 15.62
N SER A 5 -6.02 -23.83 15.35
CA SER A 5 -6.72 -23.53 14.10
C SER A 5 -6.98 -22.02 13.96
N MET A 6 -7.42 -21.36 15.03
CA MET A 6 -7.63 -19.91 15.03
C MET A 6 -6.32 -19.14 14.88
N GLU A 7 -5.24 -19.54 15.57
CA GLU A 7 -3.92 -18.93 15.38
C GLU A 7 -3.44 -19.03 13.92
N ASN A 8 -3.58 -20.21 13.30
CA ASN A 8 -3.22 -20.44 11.91
C ASN A 8 -4.08 -19.58 10.96
N LEU A 9 -5.38 -19.48 11.21
CA LEU A 9 -6.31 -18.65 10.42
C LEU A 9 -5.86 -17.19 10.38
N TYR A 10 -5.58 -16.59 11.55
CA TYR A 10 -5.12 -15.20 11.61
C TYR A 10 -3.71 -15.04 11.01
N SER A 11 -2.87 -16.08 11.04
CA SER A 11 -1.61 -16.06 10.30
C SER A 11 -1.83 -15.94 8.80
N THR A 12 -2.69 -16.78 8.23
CA THR A 12 -3.03 -16.73 6.80
C THR A 12 -3.63 -15.38 6.41
N TYR A 13 -4.46 -14.76 7.27
CA TYR A 13 -4.97 -13.42 7.03
C TYR A 13 -3.87 -12.35 7.03
N CYS A 14 -2.90 -12.43 7.94
CA CYS A 14 -1.74 -11.54 7.92
C CYS A 14 -0.95 -11.70 6.62
N ASP A 15 -0.68 -12.94 6.19
CA ASP A 15 0.08 -13.24 4.98
C ASP A 15 -0.63 -12.71 3.72
N SER A 16 -1.96 -12.89 3.64
CA SER A 16 -2.79 -12.33 2.57
C SER A 16 -2.72 -10.81 2.51
N LEU A 17 -2.73 -10.12 3.67
CA LEU A 17 -2.62 -8.66 3.72
C LEU A 17 -1.24 -8.17 3.28
N ILE A 18 -0.16 -8.89 3.60
CA ILE A 18 1.18 -8.55 3.13
C ILE A 18 1.23 -8.55 1.60
N LEU A 19 0.70 -9.59 0.96
CA LEU A 19 0.65 -9.67 -0.51
C LEU A 19 -0.13 -8.51 -1.13
N LYS A 20 -1.26 -8.12 -0.51
CA LYS A 20 -2.04 -6.96 -0.96
C LYS A 20 -1.27 -5.65 -0.80
N VAL A 21 -0.60 -5.45 0.34
CA VAL A 21 0.24 -4.26 0.59
C VAL A 21 1.36 -4.19 -0.44
N THR A 22 2.06 -5.28 -0.72
CA THR A 22 3.13 -5.30 -1.73
C THR A 22 2.61 -4.96 -3.14
N ARG A 23 1.40 -5.41 -3.49
CA ARG A 23 0.77 -5.02 -4.76
C ARG A 23 0.49 -3.52 -4.82
N ILE A 24 -0.03 -2.94 -3.74
CA ILE A 24 -0.29 -1.50 -3.65
C ILE A 24 1.03 -0.71 -3.72
N GLU A 25 2.08 -1.17 -3.07
CA GLU A 25 3.40 -0.53 -3.13
C GLU A 25 3.95 -0.46 -4.56
N ARG A 26 3.80 -1.54 -5.33
CA ARG A 26 4.17 -1.55 -6.76
C ARG A 26 3.33 -0.57 -7.57
N GLU A 27 2.03 -0.45 -7.27
CA GLU A 27 1.17 0.49 -7.96
C GLU A 27 1.51 1.95 -7.63
N ILE A 28 1.80 2.25 -6.37
CA ILE A 28 2.30 3.57 -5.95
C ILE A 28 3.58 3.91 -6.72
N GLU A 29 4.51 2.97 -6.85
CA GLU A 29 5.74 3.17 -7.60
C GLU A 29 5.49 3.39 -9.10
N ARG A 30 4.56 2.63 -9.69
CA ARG A 30 4.12 2.85 -11.07
C ARG A 30 3.57 4.26 -11.26
N LEU A 31 2.72 4.74 -10.34
CA LEU A 31 2.15 6.08 -10.39
C LEU A 31 3.21 7.17 -10.23
N LYS A 32 4.22 6.97 -9.37
CA LYS A 32 5.38 7.89 -9.27
C LYS A 32 6.13 8.01 -10.58
N ASN A 33 6.40 6.89 -11.24
CA ASN A 33 7.07 6.90 -12.55
C ASN A 33 6.25 7.63 -13.61
N LEU A 34 4.93 7.46 -13.61
CA LEU A 34 4.04 8.21 -14.50
C LEU A 34 4.06 9.72 -14.22
N LEU A 35 4.10 10.13 -12.95
CA LEU A 35 4.24 11.55 -12.58
C LEU A 35 5.57 12.14 -13.07
N ILE A 36 6.66 11.39 -13.02
CA ILE A 36 7.96 11.81 -13.56
C ILE A 36 7.85 12.04 -15.07
N VAL A 37 7.30 11.07 -15.80
CA VAL A 37 7.11 11.17 -17.26
C VAL A 37 6.20 12.34 -17.63
N ASN A 38 5.11 12.55 -16.90
CA ASN A 38 4.21 13.69 -17.11
C ASN A 38 4.95 15.02 -16.88
N ALA A 39 5.78 15.13 -15.83
CA ALA A 39 6.59 16.32 -15.57
C ALA A 39 7.65 16.57 -16.66
N GLU A 40 8.26 15.52 -17.22
CA GLU A 40 9.17 15.64 -18.37
C GLU A 40 8.46 16.18 -19.60
N ARG A 41 7.29 15.63 -19.95
CA ARG A 41 6.46 16.11 -21.06
C ARG A 41 6.00 17.56 -20.87
N HIS A 42 5.71 17.96 -19.63
CA HIS A 42 5.36 19.34 -19.31
C HIS A 42 6.53 20.28 -19.63
N LYS A 43 7.74 19.94 -19.15
CA LYS A 43 8.96 20.71 -19.43
C LYS A 43 9.28 20.78 -20.94
N GLU A 44 9.12 19.68 -21.65
CA GLU A 44 9.31 19.64 -23.10
C GLU A 44 8.34 20.57 -23.82
N THR A 45 7.05 20.54 -23.43
CA THR A 45 6.01 21.39 -24.04
C THR A 45 6.25 22.87 -23.73
N ASP A 46 6.61 23.20 -22.49
CA ASP A 46 7.02 24.56 -22.10
C ASP A 46 8.23 25.03 -22.94
N GLY A 47 9.23 24.17 -23.11
CA GLY A 47 10.39 24.42 -23.96
C GLY A 47 10.01 24.67 -25.42
N CYS A 48 9.05 23.92 -25.97
CA CYS A 48 8.51 24.15 -27.31
C CYS A 48 7.86 25.53 -27.43
N ILE A 49 7.11 25.99 -26.43
CA ILE A 49 6.49 27.33 -26.42
C ILE A 49 7.58 28.41 -26.40
N ILE A 50 8.59 28.27 -25.55
CA ILE A 50 9.71 29.21 -25.46
C ILE A 50 10.44 29.30 -26.81
N ASN A 51 10.81 28.16 -27.39
CA ASN A 51 11.52 28.10 -28.67
C ASN A 51 10.67 28.67 -29.81
N LEU A 52 9.36 28.42 -29.79
CA LEU A 52 8.42 28.98 -30.76
C LEU A 52 8.48 30.50 -30.74
N TRP A 53 8.48 31.13 -29.55
CA TRP A 53 8.57 32.57 -29.39
C TRP A 53 9.96 33.15 -29.69
N HIS A 54 11.02 32.42 -29.38
CA HIS A 54 12.40 32.85 -29.68
C HIS A 54 12.64 32.96 -31.19
N GLY A 55 12.14 32.00 -31.99
CA GLY A 55 12.24 32.07 -33.45
C GLY A 55 11.50 33.26 -34.07
N VAL A 56 10.51 33.84 -33.37
CA VAL A 56 9.81 35.06 -33.81
C VAL A 56 10.68 36.29 -33.63
N THR A 57 11.44 36.35 -32.53
CA THR A 57 12.31 37.49 -32.26
C THR A 57 13.49 37.61 -33.23
N GLU A 58 13.84 36.50 -33.90
CA GLU A 58 14.93 36.43 -34.88
C GLU A 58 14.47 36.61 -36.34
N SER A 59 13.16 36.68 -36.60
CA SER A 59 12.58 36.74 -37.95
C SER A 59 11.84 38.06 -38.22
N GLU A 60 11.66 38.39 -39.50
CA GLU A 60 10.89 39.57 -39.89
C GLU A 60 9.42 39.39 -39.50
N ILE A 61 8.95 40.26 -38.62
CA ILE A 61 7.62 40.15 -38.00
C ILE A 61 6.56 40.59 -38.99
N THR A 62 5.85 39.62 -39.56
CA THR A 62 4.65 39.86 -40.38
C THR A 62 3.38 39.46 -39.62
N LYS A 63 2.26 40.08 -39.99
CA LYS A 63 0.95 39.79 -39.41
C LYS A 63 0.56 38.30 -39.55
N ASP A 64 0.85 37.70 -40.70
CA ASP A 64 0.55 36.30 -40.97
C ASP A 64 1.40 35.34 -40.13
N ASN A 65 2.69 35.67 -39.95
CA ASN A 65 3.59 34.90 -39.09
C ASN A 65 3.07 34.93 -37.64
N ILE A 66 2.71 36.10 -37.11
CA ILE A 66 2.14 36.24 -35.76
C ILE A 66 0.91 35.33 -35.59
N TYR A 67 -0.03 35.33 -36.54
CA TYR A 67 -1.23 34.49 -36.43
C TYR A 67 -0.92 32.99 -36.50
N ALA A 68 0.05 32.57 -37.30
CA ALA A 68 0.48 31.18 -37.36
C ALA A 68 1.11 30.74 -36.04
N ILE A 69 1.95 31.58 -35.44
CA ILE A 69 2.59 31.34 -34.15
C ILE A 69 1.55 31.27 -33.03
N LYS A 70 0.62 32.22 -32.95
CA LYS A 70 -0.45 32.21 -31.95
C LYS A 70 -1.33 30.96 -32.03
N ARG A 71 -1.59 30.45 -33.24
CA ARG A 71 -2.29 29.16 -33.41
C ARG A 71 -1.48 27.99 -32.85
N LYS A 72 -0.18 27.91 -33.13
CA LYS A 72 0.71 26.86 -32.59
C LYS A 72 0.82 26.94 -31.07
N GLU A 73 0.98 28.14 -30.52
CA GLU A 73 0.97 28.39 -29.08
C GLU A 73 -0.32 27.87 -28.44
N SER A 74 -1.49 28.21 -29.00
CA SER A 74 -2.77 27.76 -28.46
C SER A 74 -2.89 26.22 -28.42
N LEU A 75 -2.34 25.52 -29.41
CA LEU A 75 -2.32 24.05 -29.42
C LEU A 75 -1.41 23.50 -28.32
N LEU A 76 -0.21 24.08 -28.14
CA LEU A 76 0.72 23.68 -27.08
C LEU A 76 0.15 23.96 -25.68
N LEU A 77 -0.52 25.10 -25.48
CA LEU A 77 -1.22 25.40 -24.23
C LEU A 77 -2.34 24.40 -23.93
N SER A 78 -3.09 23.96 -24.95
CA SER A 78 -4.09 22.89 -24.78
C SER A 78 -3.47 21.57 -24.34
N VAL A 79 -2.25 21.26 -24.81
CA VAL A 79 -1.49 20.08 -24.36
C VAL A 79 -1.09 20.23 -22.90
N LEU A 80 -0.57 21.40 -22.49
CA LEU A 80 -0.24 21.67 -21.09
C LEU A 80 -1.44 21.51 -20.16
N TYR A 81 -2.60 22.08 -20.51
CA TYR A 81 -3.82 21.90 -19.72
C TYR A 81 -4.21 20.42 -19.57
N SER A 82 -4.00 19.61 -20.61
CA SER A 82 -4.27 18.18 -20.56
C SER A 82 -3.29 17.45 -19.64
N LEU A 83 -2.00 17.83 -19.68
CA LEU A 83 -0.96 17.28 -18.79
C LEU A 83 -1.21 17.66 -17.32
N ASP A 84 -1.70 18.88 -17.04
CA ASP A 84 -2.07 19.32 -15.70
C ASP A 84 -3.27 18.53 -15.13
N ALA A 85 -4.26 18.24 -15.98
CA ALA A 85 -5.38 17.38 -15.62
C ALA A 85 -4.89 15.95 -15.30
N GLU A 86 -4.07 15.36 -16.19
CA GLU A 86 -3.48 14.04 -15.98
C GLU A 86 -2.66 13.99 -14.68
N LYS A 87 -1.83 14.99 -14.41
CA LYS A 87 -1.06 15.12 -13.16
C LYS A 87 -1.98 15.09 -11.94
N SER A 88 -3.07 15.85 -11.98
CA SER A 88 -4.02 15.93 -10.87
C SER A 88 -4.69 14.57 -10.60
N GLU A 89 -5.06 13.84 -11.66
CA GLU A 89 -5.62 12.49 -11.57
C GLU A 89 -4.60 11.47 -11.04
N LEU A 90 -3.34 11.55 -11.48
CA LEU A 90 -2.25 10.70 -10.99
C LEU A 90 -1.96 10.93 -9.50
N VAL A 91 -1.93 12.18 -9.06
CA VAL A 91 -1.75 12.54 -7.64
C VAL A 91 -2.92 12.03 -6.80
N ALA A 92 -4.16 12.23 -7.26
CA ALA A 92 -5.34 11.73 -6.56
C ALA A 92 -5.31 10.19 -6.44
N SER A 93 -4.94 9.50 -7.53
CA SER A 93 -4.80 8.04 -7.56
C SER A 93 -3.71 7.56 -6.60
N GLN A 94 -2.57 8.25 -6.54
CA GLN A 94 -1.49 7.92 -5.61
C GLN A 94 -1.97 8.03 -4.15
N HIS A 95 -2.65 9.13 -3.81
CA HIS A 95 -3.19 9.33 -2.47
C HIS A 95 -4.18 8.24 -2.07
N GLU A 96 -5.08 7.87 -2.99
CA GLU A 96 -6.04 6.77 -2.76
C GLU A 96 -5.33 5.43 -2.49
N GLN A 97 -4.24 5.13 -3.19
CA GLN A 97 -3.45 3.93 -2.94
C GLN A 97 -2.73 3.98 -1.58
N GLU A 98 -2.20 5.14 -1.17
CA GLU A 98 -1.57 5.34 0.13
C GLU A 98 -2.55 5.15 1.30
N ASP A 99 -3.78 5.66 1.15
CA ASP A 99 -4.86 5.46 2.12
C ASP A 99 -5.25 3.99 2.23
N LYS A 100 -5.43 3.30 1.09
CA LYS A 100 -5.69 1.86 1.04
C LYS A 100 -4.57 1.08 1.73
N LYS A 101 -3.30 1.41 1.46
CA LYS A 101 -2.14 0.80 2.12
C LYS A 101 -2.22 0.97 3.64
N SER A 102 -2.46 2.19 4.10
CA SER A 102 -2.56 2.53 5.52
C SER A 102 -3.67 1.72 6.22
N HIS A 103 -4.84 1.61 5.57
CA HIS A 103 -5.94 0.82 6.09
C HIS A 103 -5.59 -0.68 6.20
N LEU A 104 -4.95 -1.26 5.17
CA LEU A 104 -4.53 -2.66 5.22
C LEU A 104 -3.48 -2.93 6.31
N LEU A 105 -2.57 -2.00 6.55
CA LEU A 105 -1.58 -2.11 7.62
C LEU A 105 -2.22 -2.08 9.01
N GLN A 106 -3.21 -1.21 9.23
CA GLN A 106 -4.00 -1.21 10.47
C GLN A 106 -4.77 -2.52 10.65
N LEU A 107 -5.39 -3.03 9.59
CA LEU A 107 -6.09 -4.32 9.62
C LEU A 107 -5.14 -5.48 9.96
N ARG A 108 -3.93 -5.47 9.39
CA ARG A 108 -2.89 -6.45 9.70
C ARG A 108 -2.48 -6.39 11.17
N ALA A 109 -2.27 -5.20 11.72
CA ALA A 109 -1.96 -5.04 13.14
C ALA A 109 -3.05 -5.62 14.04
N ASN A 110 -4.32 -5.46 13.66
CA ASN A 110 -5.46 -6.07 14.36
C ASN A 110 -5.44 -7.60 14.29
N TYR A 111 -5.14 -8.18 13.12
CA TYR A 111 -5.02 -9.63 12.98
C TYR A 111 -3.81 -10.20 13.74
N GLU A 112 -2.68 -9.51 13.78
CA GLU A 112 -1.54 -9.88 14.63
C GLU A 112 -1.91 -9.93 16.11
N ARG A 113 -2.66 -8.93 16.61
CA ARG A 113 -3.17 -8.95 17.99
C ARG A 113 -4.07 -10.16 18.25
N LYS A 114 -4.98 -10.48 17.32
CA LYS A 114 -5.86 -11.66 17.43
C LYS A 114 -5.07 -12.96 17.39
N LYS A 115 -4.09 -13.11 16.49
CA LYS A 115 -3.17 -14.24 16.41
C LYS A 115 -2.47 -14.48 17.75
N ARG A 116 -1.88 -13.42 18.34
CA ARG A 116 -1.22 -13.49 19.67
C ARG A 116 -2.19 -13.92 20.77
N LYS A 117 -3.41 -13.39 20.80
CA LYS A 117 -4.45 -13.81 21.76
C LYS A 117 -4.68 -15.32 21.71
N TRP A 118 -4.87 -15.88 20.52
CA TRP A 118 -5.13 -17.32 20.36
C TRP A 118 -3.92 -18.18 20.71
N SER A 119 -2.71 -17.72 20.38
CA SER A 119 -1.45 -18.36 20.80
C SER A 119 -1.35 -18.45 22.33
N LEU A 120 -1.63 -17.35 23.04
CA LEU A 120 -1.65 -17.32 24.51
C LEU A 120 -2.72 -18.23 25.10
N CYS A 121 -3.93 -18.27 24.52
CA CYS A 121 -4.98 -19.20 24.93
C CYS A 121 -4.52 -20.66 24.79
N GLN A 122 -3.85 -21.00 23.69
CA GLN A 122 -3.31 -22.34 23.49
C GLN A 122 -2.26 -22.70 24.56
N GLN A 123 -1.37 -21.77 24.89
CA GLN A 123 -0.35 -21.98 25.93
C GLN A 123 -0.97 -22.17 27.32
N LYS A 124 -1.92 -21.31 27.72
CA LYS A 124 -2.64 -21.44 28.99
C LYS A 124 -3.36 -22.78 29.10
N PHE A 125 -4.02 -23.18 28.02
CA PHE A 125 -4.73 -24.45 27.99
C PHE A 125 -3.79 -25.66 28.08
N LYS A 126 -2.63 -25.62 27.40
CA LYS A 126 -1.59 -26.66 27.54
C LYS A 126 -1.10 -26.79 28.99
N ARG A 127 -0.85 -25.66 29.67
CA ARG A 127 -0.46 -25.64 31.10
C ARG A 127 -1.55 -26.21 32.01
N LEU A 128 -2.82 -25.83 31.79
CA LEU A 128 -3.93 -26.37 32.58
C LEU A 128 -4.05 -27.90 32.42
N ARG A 129 -3.84 -28.42 31.21
CA ARG A 129 -3.80 -29.87 30.98
C ARG A 129 -2.65 -30.57 31.70
N SER A 130 -1.45 -29.98 31.71
CA SER A 130 -0.32 -30.57 32.42
C SER A 130 -0.55 -30.57 33.93
N VAL A 131 -1.06 -29.47 34.49
CA VAL A 131 -1.39 -29.39 35.93
C VAL A 131 -2.44 -30.44 36.32
N LYS A 132 -3.52 -30.58 35.54
CA LYS A 132 -4.53 -31.62 35.79
C LYS A 132 -3.98 -33.04 35.73
N ARG A 133 -2.99 -33.29 34.86
CA ARG A 133 -2.35 -34.60 34.76
C ARG A 133 -1.48 -34.87 35.99
N ILE A 134 -0.67 -33.90 36.41
CA ILE A 134 0.15 -33.99 37.62
C ILE A 134 -0.74 -34.28 38.84
N SER A 135 -1.83 -33.53 39.01
CA SER A 135 -2.74 -33.75 40.15
C SER A 135 -3.40 -35.13 40.14
N GLN A 136 -3.67 -35.70 38.96
CA GLN A 136 -4.20 -37.07 38.84
C GLN A 136 -3.15 -38.12 39.20
N GLU A 137 -1.90 -37.90 38.80
CA GLU A 137 -0.76 -38.76 39.15
C GLU A 137 -0.50 -38.71 40.67
N GLU A 138 -0.49 -37.52 41.27
CA GLU A 138 -0.36 -37.31 42.71
C GLU A 138 -1.46 -38.04 43.50
N TYR A 139 -2.73 -37.86 43.10
CA TYR A 139 -3.86 -38.57 43.70
C TYR A 139 -3.70 -40.10 43.61
N SER A 140 -3.26 -40.61 42.45
CA SER A 140 -3.03 -42.04 42.26
C SER A 140 -1.91 -42.58 43.15
N ILE A 141 -0.86 -41.78 43.38
CA ILE A 141 0.24 -42.10 44.29
C ILE A 141 -0.26 -42.13 45.74
N GLU A 142 -1.03 -41.12 46.16
CA GLU A 142 -1.64 -41.05 47.49
C GLU A 142 -2.55 -42.27 47.77
N GLU A 143 -3.39 -42.65 46.80
CA GLU A 143 -4.18 -43.88 46.86
C GLU A 143 -3.25 -45.09 47.05
N CYS A 144 -2.21 -45.28 46.23
CA CYS A 144 -1.30 -46.41 46.35
C CYS A 144 -0.56 -46.49 47.71
N ILE A 145 -0.23 -45.35 48.32
CA ILE A 145 0.39 -45.29 49.65
C ILE A 145 -0.62 -45.71 50.72
N SER A 146 -1.87 -45.24 50.63
CA SER A 146 -2.93 -45.57 51.60
C SER A 146 -3.30 -47.06 51.65
N TRP A 147 -3.05 -47.83 50.58
CA TRP A 147 -3.30 -49.27 50.53
C TRP A 147 -2.18 -50.12 51.16
N LYS A 148 -1.03 -49.50 51.50
CA LYS A 148 0.10 -50.16 52.15
C LYS A 148 0.11 -49.98 53.68
N ILE A 149 -0.85 -49.24 54.23
CA ILE A 149 -1.11 -49.07 55.67
C ILE A 149 -2.28 -49.97 56.04
#